data_AF-A0A7S0QVF3-F1
#
_entry.id   AF-A0A7S0QVF3-F1
#
_cell.length_a   1.000
_cell.length_b   1.000
_cell.length_c   1.000
_cell.angle_alpha   90.00
_cell.angle_beta   90.00
_cell.angle_gamma   90.00
#
_symmetry.space_group_name_H-M   'P 1'
#
loop_
_entity.id
_entity.type
_entity.pdbx_description
1 polymer ?
#
loop_
_entity_poly.entity_id
_entity_poly.type
_entity_poly.pdbx_seq_one_letter_code
_entity_poly.pdbx_strand_id
1 'polypeptide(L)'
;LSQRLGAGSFGEVFKANWNGATVAVKRVRLQDITDPEILNDFRSEVDILSKVRHVNCVLFLGACSFQPDLMIVTEFASRGSLHALIHNSSASFDWTLRKRIALQSAAGMNYLHTRGTPIVHRDLKSENILIDESFAVKICDFGLARLKVHANHIETRHVNAGTPAWMAPEVLRGDAFNEKADIYSFGVVLWEMLSRQEPWGDMKPMQIVSMVGVLGQRLPLPSSQPHPDCPHAYLCTINDCWAA
;
A
#
# COMPACT_ATOMS: atom_id res chain seq x y z
N LEU A 1 -10.56 14.99 -17.07
CA LEU A 1 -10.77 13.74 -16.31
C LEU A 1 -11.81 12.91 -17.07
N SER A 2 -11.56 11.63 -17.37
CA SER A 2 -12.43 10.84 -18.26
C SER A 2 -13.29 9.81 -17.54
N GLN A 3 -12.75 9.13 -16.52
CA GLN A 3 -13.45 8.06 -15.80
C GLN A 3 -13.03 8.06 -14.33
N ARG A 4 -13.98 7.99 -13.39
CA ARG A 4 -13.67 7.78 -11.97
C ARG A 4 -13.23 6.34 -11.76
N LEU A 5 -12.06 6.16 -11.15
CA LEU A 5 -11.46 4.84 -10.85
C LEU A 5 -11.75 4.41 -9.41
N GLY A 6 -11.84 5.36 -8.48
CA GLY A 6 -12.08 5.06 -7.08
C GLY A 6 -12.20 6.31 -6.22
N ALA A 7 -12.40 6.09 -4.93
CA ALA A 7 -12.44 7.12 -3.90
C ALA A 7 -11.70 6.60 -2.67
N GLY A 8 -10.82 7.40 -2.11
CA GLY A 8 -10.10 7.10 -0.87
C GLY A 8 -10.29 8.19 0.17
N SER A 9 -9.64 8.01 1.31
CA SER A 9 -9.67 8.93 2.44
C SER A 9 -9.29 10.36 2.04
N PHE A 10 -8.38 10.50 1.07
CA PHE A 10 -7.77 11.77 0.68
C PHE A 10 -8.31 12.37 -0.63
N GLY A 11 -9.28 11.73 -1.28
CA GLY A 11 -9.85 12.26 -2.51
C GLY A 11 -10.44 11.23 -3.46
N GLU A 12 -10.65 11.65 -4.71
CA GLU A 12 -11.16 10.82 -5.80
C GLU A 12 -10.06 10.58 -6.83
N VAL A 13 -9.98 9.37 -7.36
CA VAL A 13 -9.00 9.02 -8.39
C VAL A 13 -9.70 8.88 -9.73
N PHE A 14 -9.14 9.50 -10.75
CA PHE A 14 -9.68 9.53 -12.11
C PHE A 14 -8.63 9.06 -13.12
N LYS A 15 -9.08 8.36 -14.15
CA LYS A 15 -8.34 8.16 -15.38
C LYS A 15 -8.38 9.46 -16.19
N ALA A 16 -7.27 9.80 -16.84
CA ALA A 16 -7.21 10.91 -17.79
C ALA A 16 -6.19 10.63 -18.90
N ASN A 17 -6.21 11.48 -19.94
CA ASN A 17 -5.15 11.57 -20.94
C ASN A 17 -4.36 12.85 -20.67
N TRP A 18 -3.04 12.77 -20.65
CA TRP A 18 -2.14 13.91 -20.55
C TRP A 18 -0.97 13.72 -21.51
N ASN A 19 -0.80 14.66 -22.45
CA ASN A 19 0.23 14.61 -23.49
C ASN A 19 0.28 13.28 -24.27
N GLY A 20 -0.89 12.69 -24.54
CA GLY A 20 -1.00 11.42 -25.26
C GLY A 20 -0.80 10.17 -24.39
N ALA A 21 -0.41 10.32 -23.12
CA ALA A 21 -0.28 9.22 -22.17
C ALA A 21 -1.55 9.07 -21.32
N THR A 22 -1.92 7.83 -21.00
CA THR A 22 -2.96 7.56 -20.01
C THR A 22 -2.38 7.73 -18.61
N VAL A 23 -3.04 8.51 -17.75
CA VAL A 23 -2.58 8.85 -16.40
C VAL A 23 -3.66 8.60 -15.35
N ALA A 24 -3.25 8.41 -14.11
CA ALA A 24 -4.11 8.46 -12.94
C ALA A 24 -4.01 9.84 -12.28
N VAL A 25 -5.15 10.42 -11.91
CA VAL A 25 -5.24 11.74 -11.29
C VAL A 25 -6.00 11.62 -9.98
N LYS A 26 -5.30 11.76 -8.86
CA LYS A 26 -5.91 11.86 -7.52
C LYS A 26 -6.25 13.32 -7.26
N ARG A 27 -7.53 13.63 -7.06
CA ARG A 27 -8.06 14.97 -6.83
C ARG A 27 -8.61 15.08 -5.41
N VAL A 28 -8.21 16.11 -4.67
CA VAL A 28 -8.79 16.44 -3.35
C VAL A 28 -10.24 16.91 -3.56
N ARG A 29 -11.16 16.46 -2.69
CA ARG A 29 -12.58 16.85 -2.79
C ARG A 29 -12.75 18.34 -2.52
N LEU A 30 -13.67 18.99 -3.22
CA LEU A 30 -13.92 20.44 -3.10
C LEU A 30 -14.25 20.88 -1.67
N GLN A 31 -14.97 20.06 -0.91
CA GLN A 31 -15.32 20.35 0.49
C GLN A 31 -14.11 20.30 1.45
N ASP A 32 -13.03 19.65 1.02
CA ASP A 32 -11.83 19.38 1.82
C ASP A 32 -10.70 20.38 1.53
N ILE A 33 -10.79 21.18 0.45
CA ILE A 33 -9.68 22.05 -0.02
C ILE A 33 -9.33 23.20 0.94
N THR A 34 -10.20 23.51 1.89
CA THR A 34 -9.98 24.54 2.91
C THR A 34 -9.44 23.97 4.22
N ASP A 35 -9.40 22.65 4.38
CA ASP A 35 -8.90 22.00 5.59
C ASP A 35 -7.36 22.05 5.63
N PRO A 36 -6.75 22.74 6.62
CA PRO A 36 -5.30 22.85 6.72
C PRO A 36 -4.58 21.50 6.85
N GLU A 37 -5.19 20.49 7.48
CA GLU A 37 -4.59 19.16 7.65
C GLU A 37 -4.53 18.44 6.30
N ILE A 38 -5.62 18.47 5.54
CA ILE A 38 -5.69 17.85 4.20
C ILE A 38 -4.74 18.55 3.22
N LEU A 39 -4.62 19.88 3.29
CA LEU A 39 -3.64 20.63 2.51
C LEU A 39 -2.19 20.25 2.86
N ASN A 40 -1.92 20.02 4.14
CA ASN A 40 -0.60 19.59 4.59
C ASN A 40 -0.30 18.15 4.15
N ASP A 41 -1.26 17.23 4.27
CA ASP A 41 -1.13 15.86 3.77
C ASP A 41 -0.92 15.81 2.26
N PHE A 42 -1.67 16.61 1.49
CA PHE A 42 -1.47 16.74 0.04
C PHE A 42 -0.05 17.21 -0.30
N ARG A 43 0.44 18.27 0.37
CA ARG A 43 1.79 18.78 0.15
C ARG A 43 2.85 17.75 0.52
N SER A 44 2.65 17.03 1.63
CA SER A 44 3.56 15.97 2.07
C SER A 44 3.59 14.81 1.09
N GLU A 45 2.44 14.41 0.54
CA GLU A 45 2.35 13.34 -0.46
C GLU A 45 3.08 13.75 -1.75
N VAL A 46 2.88 14.98 -2.22
CA VAL A 46 3.60 15.52 -3.39
C VAL A 46 5.11 15.57 -3.15
N ASP A 47 5.55 16.03 -1.97
CA ASP A 47 6.98 16.08 -1.62
C ASP A 47 7.62 14.68 -1.62
N ILE A 48 6.95 13.67 -1.03
CA ILE A 48 7.44 12.29 -1.04
C ILE A 48 7.46 11.73 -2.46
N LEU A 49 6.36 11.85 -3.21
CA LEU A 49 6.25 11.35 -4.57
C LEU A 49 7.31 11.96 -5.50
N SER A 50 7.61 13.26 -5.34
CA SER A 50 8.65 13.93 -6.12
C SER A 50 10.05 13.35 -5.92
N LYS A 51 10.28 12.69 -4.79
CA LYS A 51 11.55 12.04 -4.43
C LYS A 51 11.58 10.57 -4.82
N VAL A 52 10.44 9.93 -5.07
CA VAL A 52 10.33 8.48 -5.37
C VAL A 52 10.53 8.23 -6.85
N ARG A 53 11.56 7.45 -7.19
CA ARG A 53 11.85 7.04 -8.57
C ARG A 53 12.43 5.63 -8.58
N HIS A 54 11.55 4.65 -8.78
CA HIS A 54 11.89 3.24 -8.85
C HIS A 54 10.88 2.51 -9.74
N VAL A 55 11.31 1.45 -10.44
CA VAL A 55 10.44 0.71 -11.38
C VAL A 55 9.21 0.11 -10.69
N ASN A 56 9.33 -0.24 -9.39
CA ASN A 56 8.26 -0.82 -8.58
C ASN A 56 7.51 0.17 -7.67
N CYS A 57 7.67 1.47 -7.89
CA CYS A 57 6.85 2.51 -7.28
C CYS A 57 6.18 3.30 -8.40
N VAL A 58 4.99 3.84 -8.14
CA VAL A 58 4.27 4.63 -9.13
C VAL A 58 5.09 5.86 -9.53
N LEU A 59 5.23 6.09 -10.84
CA LEU A 59 5.90 7.27 -11.37
C LEU A 59 5.03 8.52 -11.16
N PHE A 60 5.56 9.47 -10.41
CA PHE A 60 5.01 10.81 -10.29
C PHE A 60 5.28 11.63 -11.56
N LEU A 61 4.23 12.22 -12.12
CA LEU A 61 4.30 13.00 -13.36
C LEU A 61 4.16 14.51 -13.12
N GLY A 62 3.43 14.89 -12.07
CA GLY A 62 3.26 16.29 -11.67
C GLY A 62 2.10 16.47 -10.70
N ALA A 63 1.93 17.70 -10.22
CA ALA A 63 0.81 18.07 -9.36
C ALA A 63 0.25 19.44 -9.78
N CYS A 64 -1.06 19.61 -9.61
CA CYS A 64 -1.72 20.90 -9.64
C CYS A 64 -1.96 21.33 -8.19
N SER A 65 -1.43 22.49 -7.81
CA SER A 65 -1.49 23.02 -6.44
C SER A 65 -2.26 24.34 -6.36
N PHE A 66 -3.09 24.64 -7.34
CA PHE A 66 -3.89 25.86 -7.42
C PHE A 66 -5.35 25.53 -7.11
N GLN A 67 -5.91 26.15 -6.07
CA GLN A 67 -7.33 26.00 -5.76
C GLN A 67 -8.20 26.52 -6.93
N PRO A 68 -9.33 25.87 -7.22
CA PRO A 68 -9.91 24.75 -6.47
C PRO A 68 -9.33 23.35 -6.82
N ASP A 69 -8.40 23.28 -7.77
CA ASP A 69 -7.90 22.04 -8.34
C ASP A 69 -6.59 21.57 -7.71
N LEU A 70 -6.70 20.85 -6.59
CA LEU A 70 -5.58 20.14 -5.98
C LEU A 70 -5.53 18.71 -6.51
N MET A 71 -4.52 18.41 -7.32
CA MET A 71 -4.40 17.14 -8.05
C MET A 71 -2.97 16.60 -8.02
N ILE A 72 -2.83 15.28 -7.89
CA ILE A 72 -1.59 14.54 -8.08
C ILE A 72 -1.75 13.69 -9.34
N VAL A 73 -0.81 13.78 -10.26
CA VAL A 73 -0.80 13.05 -11.53
C VAL A 73 0.31 12.00 -11.50
N THR A 74 -0.05 10.75 -11.76
CA THR A 74 0.86 9.60 -11.78
C THR A 74 0.65 8.73 -13.01
N GLU A 75 1.58 7.82 -13.28
CA GLU A 75 1.37 6.77 -14.29
C GLU A 75 0.11 5.93 -13.98
N PHE A 76 -0.53 5.42 -15.03
CA PHE A 76 -1.71 4.58 -14.91
C PHE A 76 -1.33 3.10 -15.04
N ALA A 77 -1.63 2.32 -14.00
CA ALA A 77 -1.47 0.87 -13.99
C ALA A 77 -2.76 0.18 -14.47
N SER A 78 -2.74 -0.34 -15.69
CA SER A 78 -3.96 -0.72 -16.42
C SER A 78 -4.70 -1.96 -15.91
N ARG A 79 -4.05 -2.82 -15.11
CA ARG A 79 -4.68 -4.01 -14.51
C ARG A 79 -5.28 -3.74 -13.13
N GLY A 80 -5.19 -2.51 -12.63
CA GLY A 80 -5.74 -2.13 -11.33
C GLY A 80 -4.90 -2.65 -10.15
N SER A 81 -5.55 -2.87 -9.01
CA SER A 81 -4.89 -3.30 -7.78
C SER A 81 -4.61 -4.81 -7.76
N LEU A 82 -3.60 -5.19 -6.99
CA LEU A 82 -3.30 -6.58 -6.65
C LEU A 82 -4.49 -7.22 -5.90
N HIS A 83 -5.20 -6.46 -5.06
CA HIS A 83 -6.44 -6.92 -4.40
C HIS A 83 -7.46 -7.42 -5.44
N ALA A 84 -7.75 -6.62 -6.47
CA ALA A 84 -8.67 -7.02 -7.53
C ALA A 84 -8.19 -8.26 -8.30
N LEU A 85 -6.88 -8.43 -8.47
CA LEU A 85 -6.30 -9.63 -9.10
C LEU A 85 -6.44 -10.87 -8.21
N ILE A 86 -6.17 -10.75 -6.91
CA ILE A 86 -6.26 -11.86 -5.93
C ILE A 86 -7.69 -12.36 -5.81
N HIS A 87 -8.68 -11.46 -5.76
CA HIS A 87 -10.07 -11.81 -5.50
C HIS A 87 -10.90 -12.07 -6.77
N ASN A 88 -10.31 -11.94 -7.95
CA ASN A 88 -10.95 -12.33 -9.20
C ASN A 88 -10.78 -13.84 -9.46
N SER A 89 -11.83 -14.62 -9.21
CA SER A 89 -11.86 -16.08 -9.41
C SER A 89 -11.58 -16.52 -10.85
N SER A 90 -11.82 -15.64 -11.83
CA SER A 90 -11.57 -15.92 -13.25
C SER A 90 -10.15 -15.55 -13.71
N ALA A 91 -9.39 -14.83 -12.89
CA ALA A 91 -8.03 -14.43 -13.24
C ALA A 91 -7.03 -15.57 -13.02
N SER A 92 -6.18 -15.81 -14.03
CA SER A 92 -4.99 -16.64 -13.86
C SER A 92 -4.03 -15.93 -12.92
N PHE A 93 -3.86 -16.50 -11.73
CA PHE A 93 -2.96 -16.02 -10.69
C PHE A 93 -2.15 -17.19 -10.16
N ASP A 94 -1.37 -17.77 -11.07
CA ASP A 94 -0.51 -18.91 -10.82
C ASP A 94 0.68 -18.55 -9.91
N TRP A 95 1.41 -19.59 -9.51
CA TRP A 95 2.53 -19.42 -8.60
C TRP A 95 3.71 -18.62 -9.18
N THR A 96 3.93 -18.69 -10.50
CA THR A 96 4.99 -17.93 -11.17
C THR A 96 4.70 -16.45 -11.09
N LEU A 97 3.46 -16.05 -11.39
CA LEU A 97 3.01 -14.67 -11.29
C LEU A 97 3.01 -14.17 -9.84
N ARG A 98 2.56 -14.99 -8.88
CA ARG A 98 2.63 -14.67 -7.43
C ARG A 98 4.06 -14.36 -7.00
N LYS A 99 5.02 -15.25 -7.29
CA LYS A 99 6.44 -15.02 -6.97
C LYS A 99 6.97 -13.73 -7.61
N ARG A 100 6.64 -13.50 -8.89
CA ARG A 100 7.07 -12.31 -9.62
C ARG A 100 6.53 -11.02 -8.99
N ILE A 101 5.26 -10.99 -8.57
CA ILE A 101 4.67 -9.84 -7.91
C ILE A 101 5.26 -9.65 -6.51
N ALA A 102 5.37 -10.72 -5.71
CA ALA A 102 5.96 -10.66 -4.38
C ALA A 102 7.38 -10.08 -4.39
N LEU A 103 8.22 -10.56 -5.32
CA LEU A 103 9.60 -10.06 -5.47
C LEU A 103 9.65 -8.59 -5.86
N GLN A 104 8.80 -8.16 -6.80
CA GLN A 104 8.74 -6.76 -7.23
C GLN A 104 8.22 -5.83 -6.13
N SER A 105 7.20 -6.26 -5.37
CA SER A 105 6.70 -5.53 -4.20
C SER A 105 7.79 -5.39 -3.13
N ALA A 106 8.52 -6.47 -2.83
CA ALA A 106 9.66 -6.43 -1.92
C ALA A 106 10.77 -5.50 -2.41
N ALA A 107 11.09 -5.50 -3.71
CA ALA A 107 12.08 -4.60 -4.29
C ALA A 107 11.66 -3.12 -4.19
N GLY A 108 10.39 -2.80 -4.45
CA GLY A 108 9.84 -1.46 -4.26
C GLY A 108 9.87 -1.01 -2.80
N MET A 109 9.46 -1.87 -1.88
CA MET A 109 9.51 -1.59 -0.43
C MET A 109 10.95 -1.39 0.06
N ASN A 110 11.87 -2.28 -0.33
CA ASN A 110 13.28 -2.15 0.01
C ASN A 110 13.87 -0.84 -0.52
N TYR A 111 13.54 -0.45 -1.75
CA TYR A 111 13.95 0.83 -2.31
C TYR A 111 13.52 2.02 -1.43
N LEU A 112 12.30 2.00 -0.87
CA LEU A 112 11.82 3.07 0.02
C LEU A 112 12.60 3.08 1.35
N HIS A 113 12.89 1.91 1.90
CA HIS A 113 13.53 1.75 3.20
C HIS A 113 15.04 2.01 3.19
N THR A 114 15.75 1.67 2.11
CA THR A 114 17.23 1.75 2.05
C THR A 114 17.75 3.08 1.49
N ARG A 115 16.91 4.12 1.44
CA ARG A 115 17.31 5.45 0.98
C ARG A 115 18.17 6.15 2.04
N GLY A 116 18.91 7.18 1.63
CA GLY A 116 19.62 8.07 2.57
C GLY A 116 18.69 8.69 3.62
N THR A 117 17.43 8.95 3.26
CA THR A 117 16.34 9.19 4.22
C THR A 117 15.24 8.17 3.96
N PRO A 118 15.11 7.13 4.81
CA PRO A 118 14.09 6.10 4.64
C PRO A 118 12.68 6.69 4.57
N ILE A 119 11.87 6.15 3.67
CA ILE A 119 10.43 6.43 3.56
C ILE A 119 9.69 5.22 4.10
N VAL A 120 8.89 5.40 5.15
CA VAL A 120 7.96 4.37 5.65
C VAL A 120 6.60 4.62 5.02
N HIS A 121 6.05 3.62 4.32
CA HIS A 121 4.80 3.74 3.55
C HIS A 121 3.57 3.86 4.45
N ARG A 122 3.51 3.05 5.52
CA ARG A 122 2.46 3.02 6.56
C ARG A 122 1.08 2.53 6.14
N ASP A 123 0.82 2.42 4.85
CA ASP A 123 -0.42 1.84 4.31
C ASP A 123 -0.14 0.82 3.20
N LEU A 124 0.85 -0.04 3.40
CA LEU A 124 1.16 -1.08 2.42
C LEU A 124 0.09 -2.17 2.50
N LYS A 125 -0.68 -2.33 1.43
CA LYS A 125 -1.75 -3.34 1.30
C LYS A 125 -1.95 -3.70 -0.16
N SER A 126 -2.64 -4.79 -0.44
CA SER A 126 -2.88 -5.27 -1.81
C SER A 126 -3.68 -4.27 -2.67
N GLU A 127 -4.48 -3.38 -2.05
CA GLU A 127 -5.14 -2.27 -2.76
C GLU A 127 -4.17 -1.20 -3.27
N ASN A 128 -3.06 -0.98 -2.54
CA ASN A 128 -2.04 0.04 -2.83
C ASN A 128 -0.83 -0.52 -3.62
N ILE A 129 -0.96 -1.75 -4.12
CA ILE A 129 -0.01 -2.39 -5.02
C ILE A 129 -0.71 -2.53 -6.36
N LEU A 130 -0.41 -1.66 -7.32
CA LEU A 130 -1.03 -1.69 -8.65
C LEU A 130 -0.22 -2.56 -9.62
N ILE A 131 -0.89 -3.07 -10.64
CA ILE A 131 -0.32 -3.93 -11.66
C ILE A 131 -0.52 -3.28 -13.03
N ASP A 132 0.56 -3.11 -13.80
CA ASP A 132 0.49 -2.61 -15.17
C ASP A 132 0.25 -3.72 -16.21
N GLU A 133 0.17 -3.34 -17.49
CA GLU A 133 -0.07 -4.26 -18.60
C GLU A 133 0.94 -5.40 -18.70
N SER A 134 2.18 -5.17 -18.28
CA SER A 134 3.30 -6.12 -18.31
C SER A 134 3.43 -6.98 -17.04
N PHE A 135 2.48 -6.82 -16.11
CA PHE A 135 2.54 -7.35 -14.74
C PHE A 135 3.72 -6.81 -13.93
N ALA A 136 4.14 -5.57 -14.21
CA ALA A 136 5.01 -4.84 -13.31
C ALA A 136 4.20 -4.25 -12.15
N VAL A 137 4.78 -4.35 -10.95
CA VAL A 137 4.19 -3.81 -9.72
C VAL A 137 4.46 -2.31 -9.64
N LYS A 138 3.49 -1.54 -9.14
CA LYS A 138 3.60 -0.12 -8.80
C LYS A 138 3.03 0.12 -7.40
N ILE A 139 3.89 0.28 -6.40
CA ILE A 139 3.46 0.73 -5.07
C ILE A 139 2.95 2.17 -5.19
N CYS A 140 1.74 2.44 -4.70
CA CYS A 140 1.07 3.73 -4.79
C CYS A 140 0.44 4.15 -3.45
N ASP A 141 -0.18 5.33 -3.45
CA ASP A 141 -0.84 5.96 -2.28
C ASP A 141 0.09 6.27 -1.10
N PHE A 142 0.92 7.29 -1.30
CA PHE A 142 1.88 7.77 -0.31
C PHE A 142 1.28 8.79 0.67
N GLY A 143 -0.05 8.91 0.75
CA GLY A 143 -0.73 9.88 1.62
C GLY A 143 -0.39 9.71 3.10
N LEU A 144 -0.17 8.46 3.53
CA LEU A 144 0.25 8.14 4.90
C LEU A 144 1.76 8.02 5.06
N ALA A 145 2.54 8.06 3.96
CA ALA A 145 3.97 7.85 4.00
C ALA A 145 4.68 8.98 4.76
N ARG A 146 5.80 8.65 5.42
CA ARG A 146 6.59 9.61 6.19
C ARG A 146 8.09 9.36 6.01
N LEU A 147 8.86 10.44 6.00
CA LEU A 147 10.33 10.37 6.05
C LEU A 147 10.77 10.08 7.48
N LYS A 148 11.71 9.14 7.65
CA LYS A 148 12.36 8.85 8.94
C LYS A 148 13.45 9.89 9.19
N VAL A 149 13.07 11.05 9.73
CA VAL A 149 13.99 12.17 10.01
C VAL A 149 14.70 12.03 11.37
N HIS A 150 14.10 11.31 12.32
CA HIS A 150 14.71 10.99 13.62
C HIS A 150 15.15 9.52 13.69
N ALA A 151 16.23 9.27 14.44
CA ALA A 151 17.07 8.08 14.28
C ALA A 151 16.32 6.74 14.47
N ASN A 152 15.29 6.68 15.33
CA ASN A 152 14.76 5.38 15.75
C ASN A 152 13.28 5.14 15.42
N HIS A 153 12.41 6.16 15.45
CA HIS A 153 10.96 5.96 15.29
C HIS A 153 10.22 7.15 14.66
N ILE A 154 9.02 6.90 14.16
CA ILE A 154 8.05 7.90 13.69
C ILE A 154 7.02 8.16 14.81
N GLU A 155 6.81 9.43 15.18
CA GLU A 155 5.79 9.82 16.16
C GLU A 155 4.37 9.77 15.56
N THR A 156 3.44 9.20 16.32
CA THR A 156 2.07 8.83 15.93
C THR A 156 1.10 10.01 15.93
N ARG A 157 1.10 10.85 14.88
CA ARG A 157 0.03 11.84 14.68
C ARG A 157 -1.30 11.26 14.18
N HIS A 158 -1.29 10.05 13.61
CA HIS A 158 -2.48 9.40 13.08
C HIS A 158 -2.55 7.93 13.53
N VAL A 159 -2.86 7.72 14.81
CA VAL A 159 -2.99 6.37 15.41
C VAL A 159 -4.11 5.55 14.74
N ASN A 160 -5.10 6.22 14.13
CA ASN A 160 -6.27 5.58 13.50
C ASN A 160 -6.24 5.62 11.96
N ALA A 161 -5.11 5.96 11.33
CA ALA A 161 -5.02 5.98 9.87
C ALA A 161 -4.50 4.65 9.31
N GLY A 162 -5.10 4.21 8.19
CA GLY A 162 -4.78 2.96 7.51
C GLY A 162 -5.93 1.95 7.55
N THR A 163 -5.71 0.76 6.98
CA THR A 163 -6.69 -0.34 7.03
C THR A 163 -6.22 -1.41 8.03
N PRO A 164 -6.88 -1.58 9.20
CA PRO A 164 -6.37 -2.39 10.32
C PRO A 164 -5.97 -3.82 9.97
N ALA A 165 -6.59 -4.42 8.96
CA ALA A 165 -6.32 -5.78 8.49
C ALA A 165 -4.86 -6.02 8.08
N TRP A 166 -4.14 -4.99 7.61
CA TRP A 166 -2.73 -5.08 7.19
C TRP A 166 -1.76 -4.44 8.19
N MET A 167 -2.25 -3.77 9.24
CA MET A 167 -1.40 -2.96 10.12
C MET A 167 -0.62 -3.83 11.11
N ALA A 168 0.62 -3.42 11.39
CA ALA A 168 1.46 -4.05 12.39
C ALA A 168 0.92 -3.81 13.82
N PRO A 169 1.16 -4.74 14.77
CA PRO A 169 0.67 -4.63 16.14
C PRO A 169 1.07 -3.32 16.84
N GLU A 170 2.31 -2.85 16.65
CA GLU A 170 2.83 -1.60 17.21
C GLU A 170 2.13 -0.37 16.63
N VAL A 171 1.74 -0.41 15.35
CA VAL A 171 0.97 0.68 14.73
C VAL A 171 -0.45 0.70 15.30
N LEU A 172 -1.07 -0.46 15.46
CA LEU A 172 -2.42 -0.60 16.04
C LEU A 172 -2.49 -0.16 17.51
N ARG A 173 -1.41 -0.34 18.27
CA ARG A 173 -1.30 0.14 19.66
C ARG A 173 -0.97 1.63 19.76
N GLY A 174 -0.58 2.27 18.65
CA GLY A 174 -0.10 3.65 18.65
C GLY A 174 1.32 3.81 19.22
N ASP A 175 2.07 2.71 19.30
CA ASP A 175 3.46 2.69 19.75
C ASP A 175 4.38 3.36 18.71
N ALA A 176 5.61 3.64 19.14
CA ALA A 176 6.66 4.09 18.24
C ALA A 176 7.04 2.97 17.25
N PHE A 177 6.93 3.24 15.94
CA PHE A 177 7.19 2.26 14.88
C PHE A 177 8.23 2.76 13.87
N ASN A 178 8.67 1.88 12.98
CA ASN A 178 9.66 2.16 11.94
C ASN A 178 9.31 1.38 10.66
N GLU A 179 10.27 1.21 9.74
CA GLU A 179 10.10 0.46 8.49
C GLU A 179 9.60 -0.99 8.65
N LYS A 180 9.77 -1.60 9.84
CA LYS A 180 9.27 -2.96 10.13
C LYS A 180 7.75 -3.06 10.07
N ALA A 181 7.04 -1.95 10.28
CA ALA A 181 5.59 -1.91 10.09
C ALA A 181 5.18 -2.27 8.65
N ASP A 182 5.91 -1.75 7.65
CA ASP A 182 5.64 -2.09 6.25
C ASP A 182 6.01 -3.55 5.95
N ILE A 183 7.04 -4.09 6.60
CA ILE A 183 7.44 -5.51 6.46
C ILE A 183 6.34 -6.42 6.99
N TYR A 184 5.76 -6.10 8.14
CA TYR A 184 4.61 -6.83 8.68
C TYR A 184 3.43 -6.79 7.70
N SER A 185 3.09 -5.60 7.20
CA SER A 185 2.02 -5.41 6.22
C SER A 185 2.27 -6.19 4.93
N PHE A 186 3.52 -6.25 4.46
CA PHE A 186 3.93 -7.08 3.33
C PHE A 186 3.71 -8.58 3.63
N GLY A 187 3.96 -9.04 4.86
CA GLY A 187 3.62 -10.41 5.28
C GLY A 187 2.13 -10.71 5.15
N VAL A 188 1.25 -9.75 5.47
CA VAL A 188 -0.20 -9.87 5.24
C VAL A 188 -0.53 -9.95 3.74
N VAL A 189 0.10 -9.13 2.91
CA VAL A 189 -0.06 -9.21 1.43
C VAL A 189 0.37 -10.58 0.90
N LEU A 190 1.50 -11.12 1.38
CA LEU A 190 1.97 -12.45 0.98
C LEU A 190 0.98 -13.55 1.40
N TRP A 191 0.41 -13.44 2.60
CA TRP A 191 -0.66 -14.32 3.07
C TRP A 191 -1.90 -14.23 2.18
N GLU A 192 -2.32 -13.02 1.83
CA GLU A 192 -3.49 -12.78 0.97
C GLU A 192 -3.29 -13.36 -0.43
N MET A 193 -2.09 -13.21 -1.01
CA MET A 193 -1.72 -13.83 -2.27
C MET A 193 -1.72 -15.36 -2.19
N LEU A 194 -1.41 -15.92 -1.03
CA LEU A 194 -1.38 -17.37 -0.80
C LEU A 194 -2.78 -17.96 -0.66
N SER A 195 -3.56 -17.41 0.28
CA SER A 195 -4.89 -17.88 0.66
C SER A 195 -5.97 -17.50 -0.35
N ARG A 196 -5.77 -16.40 -1.08
CA ARG A 196 -6.82 -15.70 -1.86
C ARG A 196 -8.07 -15.38 -1.02
N GLN A 197 -7.86 -15.08 0.26
CA GLN A 197 -8.91 -14.72 1.21
C GLN A 197 -8.72 -13.30 1.70
N GLU A 198 -9.82 -12.63 2.06
CA GLU A 198 -9.76 -11.30 2.67
C GLU A 198 -9.12 -11.41 4.07
N PRO A 199 -8.06 -10.63 4.37
CA PRO A 199 -7.42 -10.67 5.68
C PRO A 199 -8.41 -10.28 6.78
N TRP A 200 -8.61 -11.19 7.74
CA TRP A 200 -9.58 -11.00 8.83
C TRP A 200 -11.02 -10.73 8.36
N GLY A 201 -11.44 -11.28 7.22
CA GLY A 201 -12.72 -10.96 6.57
C GLY A 201 -13.99 -11.08 7.44
N ASP A 202 -13.97 -11.89 8.50
CA ASP A 202 -15.09 -12.07 9.43
C ASP A 202 -15.06 -11.10 10.63
N MET A 203 -14.09 -10.18 10.69
CA MET A 203 -13.86 -9.31 11.83
C MET A 203 -14.08 -7.83 11.49
N LYS A 204 -14.69 -7.10 12.43
CA LYS A 204 -14.78 -5.64 12.36
C LYS A 204 -13.42 -5.00 12.70
N PRO A 205 -13.15 -3.76 12.23
CA PRO A 205 -11.88 -3.06 12.48
C PRO A 205 -11.42 -3.06 13.94
N MET A 206 -12.33 -2.77 14.89
CA MET A 206 -11.99 -2.77 16.32
C MET A 206 -11.65 -4.16 16.88
N GLN A 207 -12.23 -5.23 16.32
CA GLN A 207 -11.87 -6.59 16.69
C GLN A 207 -10.46 -6.91 16.20
N ILE A 208 -10.09 -6.47 14.99
CA ILE A 208 -8.73 -6.64 14.45
C ILE A 208 -7.71 -5.91 15.32
N VAL A 209 -7.99 -4.65 15.70
CA VAL A 209 -7.15 -3.88 16.62
C VAL A 209 -6.89 -4.66 17.92
N SER A 210 -7.94 -5.28 18.49
CA SER A 210 -7.80 -6.09 19.70
C SER A 210 -7.03 -7.40 19.45
N MET A 211 -7.37 -8.16 18.41
CA MET A 211 -6.75 -9.46 18.12
C MET A 211 -5.27 -9.33 17.80
N VAL A 212 -4.90 -8.38 16.93
CA VAL A 212 -3.52 -8.20 16.46
C VAL A 212 -2.74 -7.32 17.41
N GLY A 213 -3.28 -6.15 17.76
CA GLY A 213 -2.59 -5.16 18.59
C GLY A 213 -2.45 -5.59 20.05
N VAL A 214 -3.50 -6.16 20.64
CA VAL A 214 -3.52 -6.47 22.09
C VAL A 214 -3.20 -7.95 22.37
N LEU A 215 -3.83 -8.87 21.63
CA LEU A 215 -3.69 -10.31 21.86
C LEU A 215 -2.51 -10.94 21.09
N GLY A 216 -1.85 -10.18 20.21
CA GLY A 216 -0.69 -10.66 19.44
C GLY A 216 -1.02 -11.78 18.45
N GLN A 217 -2.28 -11.91 18.05
CA GLN A 217 -2.71 -12.91 17.08
C GLN A 217 -2.20 -12.58 15.67
N ARG A 218 -1.94 -13.63 14.88
CA ARG A 218 -1.54 -13.54 13.48
C ARG A 218 -2.56 -14.26 12.61
N LEU A 219 -2.57 -13.95 11.31
CA LEU A 219 -3.42 -14.68 10.37
C LEU A 219 -3.03 -16.16 10.35
N PRO A 220 -4.00 -17.09 10.39
CA PRO A 220 -3.70 -18.50 10.36
C PRO A 220 -3.08 -18.87 9.01
N LEU A 221 -1.92 -19.52 9.03
CA LEU A 221 -1.36 -20.11 7.82
C LEU A 221 -2.20 -21.34 7.44
N PRO A 222 -2.45 -21.58 6.14
CA PRO A 222 -3.15 -22.78 5.69
C PRO A 222 -2.45 -24.04 6.23
N SER A 223 -3.21 -24.90 6.92
CA SER A 223 -2.71 -26.14 7.55
C SER A 223 -2.36 -27.24 6.55
N SER A 224 -2.82 -27.10 5.30
CA SER A 224 -2.43 -27.93 4.15
C SER A 224 -1.77 -27.05 3.10
N GLN A 225 -0.87 -27.62 2.30
CA GLN A 225 -0.14 -26.90 1.25
C GLN A 225 -1.16 -26.25 0.30
N PRO A 226 -1.38 -24.93 0.39
CA PRO A 226 -2.54 -24.28 -0.23
C PRO A 226 -2.41 -24.21 -1.76
N HIS A 227 -1.21 -24.46 -2.27
CA HIS A 227 -0.91 -24.56 -3.69
C HIS A 227 0.19 -25.63 -3.89
N PRO A 228 0.04 -26.57 -4.83
CA PRO A 228 1.02 -27.66 -5.05
C PRO A 228 2.45 -27.13 -5.29
N ASP A 229 2.54 -26.00 -6.00
CA ASP A 229 3.82 -25.37 -6.35
C ASP A 229 4.34 -24.36 -5.31
N CYS A 230 3.65 -24.14 -4.19
CA CYS A 230 4.10 -23.22 -3.14
C CYS A 230 5.30 -23.82 -2.38
N PRO A 231 6.50 -23.21 -2.44
CA PRO A 231 7.66 -23.65 -1.70
C PRO A 231 7.46 -23.34 -0.22
N HIS A 232 7.93 -24.24 0.64
CA HIS A 232 7.97 -24.04 2.09
C HIS A 232 8.65 -22.70 2.48
N ALA A 233 9.66 -22.27 1.72
CA ALA A 233 10.34 -21.00 1.92
C ALA A 233 9.39 -19.79 1.90
N TYR A 234 8.28 -19.83 1.16
CA TYR A 234 7.31 -18.73 1.13
C TYR A 234 6.55 -18.59 2.45
N LEU A 235 6.21 -19.72 3.09
CA LEU A 235 5.61 -19.73 4.43
C LEU A 235 6.61 -19.22 5.49
N CYS A 236 7.89 -19.57 5.35
CA CYS A 236 8.96 -19.00 6.18
C CYS A 236 9.00 -17.48 6.00
N THR A 237 8.98 -16.97 4.76
CA THR A 237 8.99 -15.52 4.50
C THR A 237 7.82 -14.80 5.16
N ILE A 238 6.60 -15.36 5.12
CA ILE A 238 5.45 -14.77 5.82
C ILE A 238 5.72 -14.67 7.34
N ASN A 239 6.23 -15.75 7.94
CA ASN A 239 6.55 -15.77 9.37
C ASN A 239 7.67 -14.79 9.73
N ASP A 240 8.71 -14.71 8.91
CA ASP A 240 9.84 -13.79 9.08
C ASP A 240 9.36 -12.34 9.00
N CYS A 241 8.44 -12.02 8.08
CA CYS A 241 7.82 -10.70 7.98
C CYS A 241 7.07 -10.31 9.27
N TRP A 242 6.33 -11.24 9.87
CA TRP A 242 5.59 -10.97 11.11
C TRP A 242 6.46 -10.95 12.37
N ALA A 243 7.70 -11.43 12.29
CA ALA A 243 8.67 -11.43 13.39
C ALA A 243 9.72 -10.31 13.29
N ALA A 244 9.61 -9.44 12.28
CA ALA A 244 10.63 -8.47 11.88
C ALA A 244 10.84 -7.31 12.87
#